data_AF-A0A9P6PER4-F1
#
_entry.id   AF-A0A9P6PER4-F1
#
_cell.length_a   1.000
_cell.length_b   1.000
_cell.length_c   1.000
_cell.angle_alpha   90.00
_cell.angle_beta   90.00
_cell.angle_gamma   90.00
#
_symmetry.space_group_name_H-M   'P 1'
#
loop_
_entity.id
_entity.type
_entity.pdbx_description
1 polymer ?
#
loop_
_entity_poly.entity_id
_entity_poly.type
_entity_poly.pdbx_seq_one_letter_code
_entity_poly.pdbx_strand_id
1 'polypeptide(L)'
;MQDGPCMSNEDLAREFLTCAEHTPLDKLAVEIWRMKRRVRYSAFDFVDRLVASDRAILGPYHQLSIATSSIVSLDTLIARSPHGWLVRQCRMLFGHGDPSPDNRMLKDYLASIIVLSETLENSSERKRIRMVLDDLLDDERQTFGRWNYLYSEPTPSKSIHTCYLQALQDSSHLTLFSPSERRRFGMAELSRLSCVTGSPPDLSGWMAAKAMALADENAVLTSRALALVVFARWFREFTDTKEAWPDFLDVTLRKGQEDGFLNPTWVYVFSIGCKGLGQTEQGVVQAVAIMDSLANILTEHLSNNSQNNNDTRQIIMALTFVQIALYYTGDLLGLDYVKWFQSMFVHPETTCLSSETMGRIWIEVLEQLIPYDMPALLQIHSKALTGHPTLSVHAYLGDAKARILELGFDSSARRYPTSMIHPVVSSERTGQREDLQSLIEEFARTKTIPRTLWEDSIFRARWFKMTFLPALFSWTPSTATLLQAKTLLVAELKNKGKIPKNLY
;
A
#
# COMPACT_ATOMS: atom_id res chain seq x y z
N MET A 1 5.82 36.20 36.72
CA MET A 1 5.26 35.17 37.62
C MET A 1 6.11 35.20 38.86
N GLN A 2 5.53 35.51 40.02
CA GLN A 2 6.23 35.52 41.30
C GLN A 2 6.57 34.07 41.69
N ASP A 3 7.81 33.84 42.09
CA ASP A 3 8.23 32.56 42.68
C ASP A 3 7.50 32.37 44.00
N GLY A 4 6.43 31.57 43.97
CA GLY A 4 5.73 31.13 45.17
C GLY A 4 6.65 30.31 46.09
N PRO A 5 6.34 30.22 47.38
CA PRO A 5 7.18 29.52 48.35
C PRO A 5 7.41 28.08 47.90
N CYS A 6 8.68 27.68 47.84
CA CYS A 6 9.09 26.32 47.52
C CYS A 6 8.55 25.39 48.61
N MET A 7 7.46 24.67 48.33
CA MET A 7 6.88 23.71 49.26
C MET A 7 7.92 22.67 49.66
N SER A 8 7.96 22.32 50.94
CA SER A 8 8.85 21.27 51.41
C SER A 8 8.42 19.91 50.83
N ASN A 9 9.36 18.98 50.70
CA ASN A 9 9.08 17.64 50.15
C ASN A 9 8.00 16.89 50.96
N GLU A 10 7.92 17.16 52.26
CA GLU A 10 6.89 16.58 53.14
C GLU A 10 5.51 17.17 52.87
N ASP A 11 5.44 18.45 52.51
CA ASP A 11 4.15 19.09 52.18
C ASP A 11 3.63 18.65 50.82
N LEU A 12 4.53 18.46 49.83
CA LEU A 12 4.18 17.87 48.53
C LEU A 12 3.70 16.43 48.63
N ALA A 13 4.37 15.62 49.45
CA ALA A 13 3.96 14.23 49.70
C ALA A 13 2.61 14.17 50.40
N ARG A 14 2.37 15.05 51.37
CA ARG A 14 1.10 15.12 52.10
C ARG A 14 -0.04 15.56 51.19
N GLU A 15 0.16 16.59 50.36
CA GLU A 15 -0.82 17.05 49.37
C GLU A 15 -1.19 15.97 48.34
N PHE A 16 -0.20 15.20 47.88
CA PHE A 16 -0.41 14.06 46.97
C PHE A 16 -1.30 12.98 47.61
N LEU A 17 -1.04 12.61 48.87
CA LEU A 17 -1.84 11.60 49.58
C LEU A 17 -3.29 12.05 49.73
N THR A 18 -3.54 13.32 50.08
CA THR A 18 -4.89 13.87 50.19
C THR A 18 -5.64 13.87 48.84
N CYS A 19 -4.93 14.05 47.73
CA CYS A 19 -5.53 13.97 46.39
C CYS A 19 -5.81 12.53 45.95
N ALA A 20 -4.99 11.56 46.38
CA ALA A 20 -5.10 10.17 45.99
C ALA A 20 -6.31 9.45 46.63
N GLU A 21 -6.73 9.86 47.84
CA GLU A 21 -7.81 9.20 48.59
C GLU A 21 -9.20 9.29 47.92
N HIS A 22 -9.42 10.25 46.99
CA HIS A 22 -10.74 10.55 46.47
C HIS A 22 -10.84 10.68 44.92
N THR A 23 -9.78 10.32 44.18
CA THR A 23 -9.70 10.59 42.73
C THR A 23 -9.76 9.30 41.88
N PRO A 24 -10.54 9.25 40.78
CA PRO A 24 -10.55 8.12 39.84
C PRO A 24 -9.17 7.85 39.20
N LEU A 25 -8.85 6.58 38.95
CA LEU A 25 -7.52 6.07 38.54
C LEU A 25 -6.86 6.87 37.40
N ASP A 26 -7.64 7.26 36.38
CA ASP A 26 -7.12 7.89 35.16
C ASP A 26 -6.69 9.35 35.40
N LYS A 27 -7.33 10.05 36.35
CA LYS A 27 -6.96 11.42 36.75
C LYS A 27 -5.71 11.45 37.63
N LEU A 28 -5.47 10.38 38.39
CA LEU A 28 -4.33 10.24 39.29
C LEU A 28 -3.00 10.05 38.53
N ALA A 29 -3.01 9.34 37.40
CA ALA A 29 -1.84 9.17 36.53
C ALA A 29 -1.36 10.50 35.91
N VAL A 30 -2.29 11.39 35.57
CA VAL A 30 -2.00 12.72 35.01
C VAL A 30 -1.39 13.67 36.05
N GLU A 31 -1.79 13.57 37.32
CA GLU A 31 -1.21 14.41 38.39
C GLU A 31 0.20 13.99 38.80
N ILE A 32 0.52 12.68 38.80
CA ILE A 32 1.90 12.20 38.99
C ILE A 32 2.84 12.74 37.93
N TRP A 33 2.36 12.82 36.69
CA TRP A 33 3.12 13.38 35.59
C TRP A 33 3.34 14.90 35.74
N ARG A 34 2.34 15.67 36.21
CA ARG A 34 2.47 17.11 36.49
C ARG A 34 3.46 17.42 37.62
N MET A 35 3.50 16.60 38.66
CA MET A 35 4.43 16.74 39.78
C MET A 35 5.89 16.47 39.36
N LYS A 36 6.15 15.46 38.52
CA LYS A 36 7.50 15.15 37.99
C LYS A 36 8.17 16.34 37.28
N ARG A 37 7.38 17.25 36.69
CA ARG A 37 7.89 18.41 35.95
C ARG A 37 8.26 19.60 36.87
N ARG A 38 7.89 19.55 38.16
CA ARG A 38 8.11 20.63 39.14
C ARG A 38 9.29 20.38 40.09
N VAL A 39 9.84 19.17 40.15
CA VAL A 39 10.90 18.78 41.10
C VAL A 39 12.29 18.80 40.43
N ARG A 40 13.29 19.45 41.05
CA ARG A 40 14.68 19.59 40.57
C ARG A 40 15.70 18.59 41.18
N TYR A 41 15.26 17.56 41.91
CA TYR A 41 16.14 16.62 42.63
C TYR A 41 15.77 15.15 42.43
N SER A 42 16.63 14.24 42.90
CA SER A 42 16.61 12.79 42.61
C SER A 42 15.32 12.12 43.10
N ALA A 43 14.70 11.32 42.22
CA ALA A 43 13.45 10.60 42.47
C ALA A 43 13.55 9.57 43.61
N PHE A 44 14.76 9.20 44.02
CA PHE A 44 15.03 8.19 45.03
C PHE A 44 14.60 8.65 46.43
N ASP A 45 15.07 9.82 46.87
CA ASP A 45 14.76 10.36 48.21
C ASP A 45 13.26 10.67 48.42
N PHE A 46 12.55 10.98 47.33
CA PHE A 46 11.11 11.24 47.37
C PHE A 46 10.32 9.96 47.57
N VAL A 47 10.64 8.91 46.80
CA VAL A 47 9.97 7.60 46.91
C VAL A 47 10.23 6.97 48.28
N ASP A 48 11.44 7.10 48.81
CA ASP A 48 11.80 6.53 50.11
C ASP A 48 10.98 7.16 51.26
N ARG A 49 10.76 8.48 51.22
CA ARG A 49 9.91 9.19 52.19
C ARG A 49 8.42 8.86 52.01
N LEU A 50 7.95 8.68 50.78
CA LEU A 50 6.56 8.33 50.48
C LEU A 50 6.23 6.91 50.99
N VAL A 51 7.14 5.95 50.77
CA VAL A 51 7.02 4.56 51.22
C VAL A 51 7.13 4.43 52.75
N ALA A 52 7.88 5.33 53.39
CA ALA A 52 7.96 5.42 54.84
C ALA A 52 6.66 5.95 55.50
N SER A 53 5.79 6.62 54.75
CA SER A 53 4.64 7.34 55.30
C SER A 53 3.36 6.49 55.39
N ASP A 54 3.06 5.61 54.43
CA ASP A 54 1.98 4.62 54.59
C ASP A 54 2.10 3.44 53.60
N ARG A 55 2.39 2.24 54.11
CA ARG A 55 2.56 1.02 53.30
C ARG A 55 1.24 0.33 52.96
N ALA A 56 0.16 0.60 53.69
CA ALA A 56 -1.11 -0.11 53.52
C ALA A 56 -1.91 0.38 52.31
N ILE A 57 -1.76 1.67 51.98
CA ILE A 57 -2.47 2.30 50.86
C ILE A 57 -1.87 1.88 49.52
N LEU A 58 -0.57 1.54 49.43
CA LEU A 58 0.13 1.33 48.15
C LEU A 58 -0.02 -0.07 47.52
N GLY A 59 -0.58 -1.05 48.24
CA GLY A 59 -0.64 -2.46 47.82
C GLY A 59 -1.45 -2.75 46.53
N PRO A 60 -2.59 -2.07 46.28
CA PRO A 60 -3.35 -2.23 45.03
C PRO A 60 -2.89 -1.35 43.86
N TYR A 61 -2.00 -0.38 44.09
CA TYR A 61 -1.79 0.71 43.15
C TYR A 61 -0.61 0.44 42.22
N HIS A 62 -0.97 0.23 40.96
CA HIS A 62 -0.34 0.51 39.66
C HIS A 62 0.81 1.57 39.59
N GLN A 63 1.30 2.13 40.69
CA GLN A 63 2.29 3.21 40.75
C GLN A 63 3.62 2.81 41.42
N LEU A 64 3.70 1.64 42.08
CA LEU A 64 5.00 0.97 42.24
C LEU A 64 5.56 0.57 40.87
N SER A 65 4.68 0.24 39.90
CA SER A 65 5.10 -0.14 38.54
C SER A 65 5.64 1.04 37.72
N ILE A 66 5.24 2.27 38.04
CA ILE A 66 5.85 3.49 37.49
C ILE A 66 7.16 3.80 38.23
N ALA A 67 7.24 3.60 39.55
CA ALA A 67 8.48 3.77 40.33
C ALA A 67 9.60 2.76 39.95
N THR A 68 9.26 1.52 39.57
CA THR A 68 10.24 0.53 39.09
C THR A 68 10.79 0.83 37.69
N SER A 69 10.06 1.58 36.86
CA SER A 69 10.51 1.93 35.50
C SER A 69 11.62 3.00 35.46
N SER A 70 11.96 3.62 36.60
CA SER A 70 13.16 4.46 36.77
C SER A 70 14.31 3.77 37.52
N ILE A 71 14.12 2.54 38.01
CA ILE A 71 15.14 1.75 38.75
C ILE A 71 15.63 0.56 37.91
N VAL A 72 14.78 0.06 37.03
CA VAL A 72 15.00 -1.12 36.18
C VAL A 72 14.84 -0.70 34.73
N SER A 73 15.83 -1.01 33.86
CA SER A 73 15.73 -0.67 32.43
C SER A 73 14.47 -1.27 31.82
N LEU A 74 13.89 -0.60 30.81
CA LEU A 74 12.71 -1.10 30.09
C LEU A 74 12.92 -2.53 29.60
N ASP A 75 14.14 -2.84 29.14
CA ASP A 75 14.54 -4.18 28.71
C ASP A 75 14.45 -5.19 29.86
N THR A 76 14.92 -4.83 31.05
CA THR A 76 14.86 -5.71 32.23
C THR A 76 13.43 -5.91 32.70
N LEU A 77 12.58 -4.87 32.60
CA LEU A 77 11.16 -4.97 32.90
C LEU A 77 10.47 -5.95 31.93
N ILE A 78 10.71 -5.82 30.62
CA ILE A 78 10.12 -6.68 29.59
C ILE A 78 10.63 -8.12 29.74
N ALA A 79 11.93 -8.30 29.96
CA ALA A 79 12.54 -9.62 30.14
C ALA A 79 11.98 -10.39 31.35
N ARG A 80 11.53 -9.69 32.40
CA ARG A 80 10.97 -10.32 33.62
C ARG A 80 9.45 -10.34 33.70
N SER A 81 8.75 -9.58 32.85
CA SER A 81 7.30 -9.47 32.92
C SER A 81 6.59 -10.69 32.32
N PRO A 82 5.43 -11.13 32.88
CA PRO A 82 4.63 -12.18 32.26
C PRO A 82 4.14 -11.81 30.86
N HIS A 83 4.04 -12.81 29.96
CA HIS A 83 3.58 -12.63 28.57
C HIS A 83 2.25 -11.86 28.48
N GLY A 84 1.21 -12.32 29.17
CA GLY A 84 -0.12 -11.71 29.11
C GLY A 84 -0.17 -10.29 29.70
N TRP A 85 0.75 -9.95 30.61
CA TRP A 85 0.87 -8.59 31.12
C TRP A 85 1.42 -7.65 30.05
N LEU A 86 2.48 -8.06 29.33
CA LEU A 86 3.07 -7.26 28.25
C LEU A 86 2.06 -6.95 27.15
N VAL A 87 1.29 -7.95 26.70
CA VAL A 87 0.24 -7.77 25.69
C VAL A 87 -0.81 -6.75 26.16
N ARG A 88 -1.28 -6.85 27.41
CA ARG A 88 -2.25 -5.90 27.97
C ARG A 88 -1.68 -4.49 28.10
N GLN A 89 -0.43 -4.35 28.52
CA GLN A 89 0.22 -3.05 28.64
C GLN A 89 0.37 -2.36 27.29
N CYS A 90 0.85 -3.06 26.26
CA CYS A 90 0.93 -2.49 24.91
C CYS A 90 -0.45 -2.09 24.37
N ARG A 91 -1.49 -2.91 24.57
CA ARG A 91 -2.88 -2.58 24.18
C ARG A 91 -3.43 -1.37 24.95
N MET A 92 -3.11 -1.26 26.24
CA MET A 92 -3.49 -0.12 27.07
C MET A 92 -2.78 1.17 26.63
N LEU A 93 -1.47 1.12 26.36
CA LEU A 93 -0.70 2.24 25.82
C LEU A 93 -1.23 2.69 24.46
N PHE A 94 -1.69 1.75 23.64
CA PHE A 94 -2.39 2.06 22.39
C PHE A 94 -3.76 2.70 22.63
N GLY A 95 -4.54 2.21 23.60
CA GLY A 95 -5.92 2.67 23.88
C GLY A 95 -6.04 4.00 24.65
N HIS A 96 -5.03 4.38 25.44
CA HIS A 96 -5.05 5.61 26.26
C HIS A 96 -4.26 6.81 25.67
N GLY A 97 -3.62 6.64 24.52
CA GLY A 97 -2.86 7.71 23.88
C GLY A 97 -3.77 8.73 23.17
N ASP A 98 -3.36 10.01 23.22
CA ASP A 98 -3.77 11.00 22.23
C ASP A 98 -3.59 10.36 20.84
N PRO A 99 -4.52 10.53 19.87
CA PRO A 99 -4.54 9.79 18.62
C PRO A 99 -3.40 10.16 17.65
N SER A 100 -2.32 10.72 18.17
CA SER A 100 -1.13 11.12 17.44
C SER A 100 -0.32 9.88 17.00
N PRO A 101 0.20 9.85 15.76
CA PRO A 101 1.19 8.89 15.29
C PRO A 101 2.51 8.90 16.11
N ASP A 102 2.64 9.79 17.08
CA ASP A 102 3.79 9.96 17.97
C ASP A 102 3.58 9.35 19.36
N ASN A 103 2.91 8.20 19.46
CA ASN A 103 2.91 7.42 20.71
C ASN A 103 4.31 6.83 20.98
N ARG A 104 5.22 7.72 21.39
CA ARG A 104 6.64 7.46 21.62
C ARG A 104 6.84 6.33 22.63
N MET A 105 6.01 6.31 23.67
CA MET A 105 6.09 5.28 24.71
C MET A 105 5.75 3.89 24.16
N LEU A 106 4.71 3.75 23.33
CA LEU A 106 4.43 2.47 22.67
C LEU A 106 5.57 2.05 21.72
N LYS A 107 6.16 3.00 20.98
CA LYS A 107 7.32 2.72 20.12
C LYS A 107 8.54 2.26 20.92
N ASP A 108 8.82 2.88 22.06
CA ASP A 108 9.89 2.46 22.99
C ASP A 108 9.67 1.02 23.48
N TYR A 109 8.44 0.67 23.88
CA TYR A 109 8.09 -0.69 24.29
C TYR A 109 8.28 -1.70 23.15
N LEU A 110 7.77 -1.39 21.96
CA LEU A 110 7.89 -2.27 20.81
C LEU A 110 9.35 -2.44 20.39
N ALA A 111 10.15 -1.38 20.41
CA ALA A 111 11.58 -1.43 20.11
C ALA A 111 12.34 -2.32 21.11
N SER A 112 12.12 -2.16 22.42
CA SER A 112 12.71 -3.03 23.43
C SER A 112 12.26 -4.48 23.28
N ILE A 113 10.99 -4.74 22.96
CA ILE A 113 10.49 -6.10 22.67
C ILE A 113 11.23 -6.69 21.46
N ILE A 114 11.40 -5.93 20.37
CA ILE A 114 12.13 -6.36 19.17
C ILE A 114 13.58 -6.69 19.53
N VAL A 115 14.28 -5.79 20.23
CA VAL A 115 15.66 -5.99 20.68
C VAL A 115 15.78 -7.30 21.47
N LEU A 116 14.98 -7.47 22.51
CA LEU A 116 15.03 -8.66 23.37
C LEU A 116 14.65 -9.95 22.62
N SER A 117 13.74 -9.86 21.66
CA SER A 117 13.31 -11.01 20.85
C SER A 117 14.43 -11.59 19.98
N GLU A 118 15.48 -10.82 19.72
CA GLU A 118 16.63 -11.21 18.90
C GLU A 118 17.92 -11.38 19.73
N THR A 119 18.11 -10.62 20.82
CA THR A 119 19.37 -10.62 21.58
C THR A 119 19.41 -11.57 22.79
N LEU A 120 18.27 -11.97 23.36
CA LEU A 120 18.25 -12.83 24.55
C LEU A 120 18.88 -14.20 24.29
N GLU A 121 19.90 -14.60 25.06
CA GLU A 121 20.59 -15.89 24.91
C GLU A 121 19.69 -17.09 25.27
N ASN A 122 18.82 -16.91 26.27
CA ASN A 122 17.90 -17.96 26.71
C ASN A 122 16.79 -18.19 25.68
N SER A 123 16.79 -19.37 25.06
CA SER A 123 15.84 -19.75 24.01
C SER A 123 14.37 -19.72 24.47
N SER A 124 14.10 -20.02 25.74
CA SER A 124 12.75 -20.02 26.31
C SER A 124 12.21 -18.61 26.52
N GLU A 125 13.04 -17.69 27.03
CA GLU A 125 12.69 -16.28 27.21
C GLU A 125 12.56 -15.57 25.87
N ARG A 126 13.49 -15.84 24.93
CA ARG A 126 13.41 -15.34 23.56
C ARG A 126 12.11 -15.75 22.89
N LYS A 127 11.72 -17.03 23.00
CA LYS A 127 10.43 -17.53 22.47
C LYS A 127 9.25 -16.83 23.11
N ARG A 128 9.26 -16.64 24.45
CA ARG A 128 8.20 -15.92 25.17
C ARG A 128 8.03 -14.49 24.68
N ILE A 129 9.13 -13.75 24.49
CA ILE A 129 9.10 -12.37 23.98
C ILE A 129 8.61 -12.33 22.53
N ARG A 130 9.02 -13.27 21.68
CA ARG A 130 8.49 -13.37 20.30
C ARG A 130 6.98 -13.60 20.28
N MET A 131 6.46 -14.45 21.17
CA MET A 131 5.02 -14.67 21.29
C MET A 131 4.26 -13.39 21.66
N VAL A 132 4.86 -12.46 22.41
CA VAL A 132 4.23 -11.16 22.69
C VAL A 132 4.00 -10.37 21.39
N LEU A 133 4.99 -10.33 20.49
CA LEU A 133 4.82 -9.67 19.19
C LEU A 133 3.78 -10.39 18.34
N ASP A 134 3.80 -11.72 18.34
CA ASP A 134 2.81 -12.49 17.59
C ASP A 134 1.40 -12.20 18.10
N ASP A 135 1.13 -12.31 19.40
CA ASP A 135 -0.21 -12.05 19.98
C ASP A 135 -0.66 -10.58 19.87
N LEU A 136 0.29 -9.63 19.84
CA LEU A 136 -0.03 -8.22 19.61
C LEU A 136 -0.43 -7.95 18.16
N LEU A 137 0.20 -8.64 17.22
CA LEU A 137 0.05 -8.38 15.79
C LEU A 137 -0.90 -9.36 15.10
N ASP A 138 -1.24 -10.50 15.70
CA ASP A 138 -1.99 -11.58 15.05
C ASP A 138 -3.40 -11.11 14.61
N ASP A 139 -4.12 -10.42 15.49
CA ASP A 139 -5.45 -9.88 15.16
C ASP A 139 -5.38 -8.93 13.95
N GLU A 140 -4.36 -8.08 13.88
CA GLU A 140 -4.16 -7.15 12.77
C GLU A 140 -3.62 -7.83 11.52
N ARG A 141 -2.73 -8.83 11.64
CA ARG A 141 -2.25 -9.67 10.53
C ARG A 141 -3.39 -10.48 9.91
N GLN A 142 -4.27 -11.04 10.73
CA GLN A 142 -5.48 -11.72 10.29
C GLN A 142 -6.44 -10.75 9.61
N THR A 143 -6.60 -9.55 10.18
CA THR A 143 -7.39 -8.50 9.54
C THR A 143 -6.80 -8.16 8.17
N PHE A 144 -5.50 -7.92 8.09
CA PHE A 144 -4.77 -7.62 6.85
C PHE A 144 -4.87 -8.74 5.81
N GLY A 145 -4.68 -9.99 6.23
CA GLY A 145 -4.79 -11.18 5.38
C GLY A 145 -6.23 -11.47 4.94
N ARG A 146 -7.24 -10.99 5.67
CA ARG A 146 -8.66 -11.08 5.26
C ARG A 146 -9.11 -9.91 4.39
N TRP A 147 -8.23 -8.95 4.07
CA TRP A 147 -8.60 -7.87 3.15
C TRP A 147 -8.86 -8.44 1.76
N ASN A 148 -10.15 -8.69 1.49
CA ASN A 148 -10.64 -8.82 0.14
C ASN A 148 -10.46 -7.46 -0.52
N TYR A 149 -9.40 -7.33 -1.32
CA TYR A 149 -8.93 -6.13 -2.03
C TYR A 149 -10.02 -5.35 -2.79
N LEU A 150 -11.16 -6.00 -3.05
CA LEU A 150 -12.29 -5.45 -3.79
C LEU A 150 -13.39 -4.84 -2.90
N TYR A 151 -13.45 -5.16 -1.60
CA TYR A 151 -14.66 -4.91 -0.78
C TYR A 151 -14.44 -4.48 0.68
N SER A 152 -13.20 -4.37 1.19
CA SER A 152 -12.99 -4.02 2.59
C SER A 152 -13.20 -2.54 2.91
N GLU A 153 -13.90 -2.27 4.00
CA GLU A 153 -13.95 -0.96 4.66
C GLU A 153 -12.53 -0.48 5.00
N PRO A 154 -12.23 0.83 4.94
CA PRO A 154 -10.94 1.35 5.35
C PRO A 154 -10.67 0.94 6.79
N THR A 155 -9.55 0.26 7.04
CA THR A 155 -9.11 0.03 8.43
C THR A 155 -8.92 1.35 9.14
N PRO A 156 -9.13 1.38 10.47
CA PRO A 156 -8.76 2.54 11.25
C PRO A 156 -7.30 2.93 10.95
N SER A 157 -7.06 4.21 10.74
CA SER A 157 -5.73 4.79 10.45
C SER A 157 -4.68 4.57 11.54
N LYS A 158 -5.05 3.85 12.60
CA LYS A 158 -4.33 3.66 13.86
C LYS A 158 -4.36 2.18 14.17
N SER A 159 -3.19 1.56 14.18
CA SER A 159 -3.03 0.13 14.44
C SER A 159 -1.69 -0.09 15.17
N ILE A 160 -1.66 -1.06 16.08
CA ILE A 160 -0.44 -1.43 16.81
C ILE A 160 0.63 -1.89 15.82
N HIS A 161 0.24 -2.59 14.76
CA HIS A 161 1.12 -2.99 13.66
C HIS A 161 1.78 -1.80 12.99
N THR A 162 1.06 -0.71 12.79
CA THR A 162 1.66 0.48 12.21
C THR A 162 2.69 1.11 13.14
N CYS A 163 2.41 1.18 14.45
CA CYS A 163 3.39 1.63 15.45
C CYS A 163 4.63 0.71 15.48
N TYR A 164 4.43 -0.60 15.33
CA TYR A 164 5.50 -1.59 15.23
C TYR A 164 6.38 -1.35 13.99
N LEU A 165 5.78 -1.17 12.82
CA LEU A 165 6.53 -0.89 11.59
C LEU A 165 7.28 0.45 11.64
N GLN A 166 6.68 1.46 12.27
CA GLN A 166 7.35 2.75 12.52
C GLN A 166 8.52 2.62 13.49
N ALA A 167 8.35 1.83 14.57
CA ALA A 167 9.44 1.55 15.52
C ALA A 167 10.59 0.80 14.84
N LEU A 168 10.29 -0.12 13.91
CA LEU A 168 11.31 -0.77 13.11
C LEU A 168 12.09 0.25 12.23
N GLN A 169 11.40 1.26 11.71
CA GLN A 169 11.97 2.24 10.78
C GLN A 169 12.90 3.24 11.48
N ASP A 170 12.54 3.61 12.70
CA ASP A 170 13.22 4.63 13.46
C ASP A 170 14.61 4.15 13.94
N SER A 171 15.66 4.75 13.38
CA SER A 171 17.05 4.43 13.74
C SER A 171 17.40 4.83 15.17
N SER A 172 16.65 5.75 15.79
CA SER A 172 16.89 6.16 17.16
C SER A 172 16.40 5.14 18.19
N HIS A 173 15.41 4.32 17.84
CA HIS A 173 14.84 3.31 18.74
C HIS A 173 15.51 1.92 18.60
N LEU A 174 16.11 1.63 17.45
CA LEU A 174 16.75 0.33 17.16
C LEU A 174 18.25 0.48 16.84
N THR A 175 18.98 1.14 17.72
CA THR A 175 20.41 1.45 17.54
C THR A 175 21.32 0.22 17.49
N LEU A 176 20.85 -0.91 18.04
CA LEU A 176 21.60 -2.18 18.06
C LEU A 176 21.57 -2.92 16.70
N PHE A 177 20.65 -2.56 15.81
CA PHE A 177 20.47 -3.25 14.53
C PHE A 177 20.94 -2.38 13.37
N SER A 178 21.77 -2.98 12.52
CA SER A 178 22.16 -2.39 11.25
C SER A 178 20.94 -2.10 10.36
N PRO A 179 21.06 -1.15 9.41
CA PRO A 179 20.03 -0.92 8.41
C PRO A 179 19.56 -2.20 7.69
N SER A 180 20.48 -3.11 7.39
CA SER A 180 20.19 -4.39 6.72
C SER A 180 19.42 -5.37 7.60
N GLU A 181 19.72 -5.45 8.90
CA GLU A 181 18.96 -6.29 9.84
C GLU A 181 17.55 -5.78 10.05
N ARG A 182 17.40 -4.46 10.18
CA ARG A 182 16.11 -3.80 10.24
C ARG A 182 15.30 -4.11 8.97
N ARG A 183 15.94 -4.08 7.79
CA ARG A 183 15.31 -4.44 6.50
C ARG A 183 14.83 -5.88 6.51
N ARG A 184 15.65 -6.81 7.02
CA ARG A 184 15.28 -8.22 7.18
C ARG A 184 14.03 -8.39 8.04
N PHE A 185 13.88 -7.63 9.13
CA PHE A 185 12.67 -7.67 9.96
C PHE A 185 11.43 -7.18 9.21
N GLY A 186 11.54 -6.08 8.47
CA GLY A 186 10.45 -5.58 7.62
C GLY A 186 10.02 -6.60 6.56
N MET A 187 10.98 -7.21 5.85
CA MET A 187 10.70 -8.24 4.84
C MET A 187 10.07 -9.50 5.44
N ALA A 188 10.52 -9.92 6.62
CA ALA A 188 9.92 -11.04 7.33
C ALA A 188 8.48 -10.74 7.74
N GLU A 189 8.18 -9.52 8.18
CA GLU A 189 6.82 -9.11 8.52
C GLU A 189 5.92 -9.02 7.28
N LEU A 190 6.40 -8.46 6.18
CA LEU A 190 5.66 -8.42 4.91
C LEU A 190 5.34 -9.83 4.40
N SER A 191 6.29 -10.76 4.54
CA SER A 191 6.09 -12.17 4.23
C SER A 191 5.01 -12.81 5.12
N ARG A 192 5.00 -12.51 6.43
CA ARG A 192 3.95 -13.02 7.35
C ARG A 192 2.56 -12.52 6.98
N LEU A 193 2.42 -11.24 6.61
CA LEU A 193 1.14 -10.70 6.13
C LEU A 193 0.64 -11.44 4.88
N SER A 194 1.57 -11.97 4.09
CA SER A 194 1.26 -12.70 2.86
C SER A 194 0.72 -14.10 3.11
N CYS A 195 1.16 -14.77 4.19
CA CYS A 195 0.77 -16.15 4.52
C CYS A 195 -0.61 -16.28 5.18
N VAL A 196 -1.23 -15.19 5.63
CA VAL A 196 -2.47 -15.22 6.43
C VAL A 196 -3.75 -15.24 5.55
N THR A 197 -3.62 -15.02 4.24
CA THR A 197 -4.73 -15.23 3.30
C THR A 197 -5.02 -16.73 3.20
N GLY A 198 -6.17 -17.18 3.73
CA GLY A 198 -6.60 -18.60 3.67
C GLY A 198 -6.90 -19.15 2.26
N SER A 199 -6.62 -18.38 1.21
CA SER A 199 -6.65 -18.78 -0.19
C SER A 199 -5.24 -18.63 -0.76
N PRO A 200 -4.70 -19.62 -1.49
CA PRO A 200 -3.49 -19.42 -2.26
C PRO A 200 -3.73 -18.23 -3.20
N PRO A 201 -2.73 -17.33 -3.37
CA PRO A 201 -2.86 -16.25 -4.33
C PRO A 201 -3.00 -16.84 -5.73
N ASP A 202 -3.94 -16.35 -6.51
CA ASP A 202 -4.13 -16.75 -7.90
C ASP A 202 -3.81 -15.59 -8.84
N LEU A 203 -3.66 -15.91 -10.13
CA LEU A 203 -3.37 -14.92 -11.17
C LEU A 203 -4.47 -13.84 -11.21
N SER A 204 -5.74 -14.20 -10.97
CA SER A 204 -6.85 -13.25 -10.96
C SER A 204 -6.71 -12.20 -9.86
N GLY A 205 -6.42 -12.59 -8.62
CA GLY A 205 -6.20 -11.68 -7.50
C GLY A 205 -4.97 -10.79 -7.70
N TRP A 206 -3.88 -11.35 -8.23
CA TRP A 206 -2.69 -10.60 -8.60
C TRP A 206 -2.98 -9.51 -9.64
N MET A 207 -3.67 -9.88 -10.72
CA MET A 207 -4.02 -8.96 -11.81
C MET A 207 -5.06 -7.93 -11.39
N ALA A 208 -6.00 -8.28 -10.50
CA ALA A 208 -6.93 -7.32 -9.92
C ALA A 208 -6.21 -6.25 -9.11
N ALA A 209 -5.21 -6.63 -8.30
CA ALA A 209 -4.42 -5.64 -7.56
C ALA A 209 -3.56 -4.76 -8.48
N LYS A 210 -2.98 -5.32 -9.55
CA LYS A 210 -2.31 -4.53 -10.59
C LYS A 210 -3.27 -3.49 -11.18
N ALA A 211 -4.47 -3.91 -11.60
CA ALA A 211 -5.45 -3.00 -12.17
C ALA A 211 -5.85 -1.88 -11.18
N MET A 212 -6.04 -2.22 -9.90
CA MET A 212 -6.33 -1.24 -8.85
C MET A 212 -5.17 -0.28 -8.59
N ALA A 213 -3.94 -0.79 -8.57
CA ALA A 213 -2.73 0.04 -8.43
C ALA A 213 -2.60 1.04 -9.59
N LEU A 214 -2.95 0.64 -10.81
CA LEU A 214 -2.87 1.52 -11.99
C LEU A 214 -4.08 2.46 -12.14
N ALA A 215 -5.25 2.09 -11.63
CA ALA A 215 -6.48 2.87 -11.78
C ALA A 215 -6.59 4.03 -10.77
N ASP A 216 -5.85 3.98 -9.67
CA ASP A 216 -6.09 4.85 -8.53
C ASP A 216 -5.00 5.89 -8.27
N GLU A 217 -5.23 7.10 -8.79
CA GLU A 217 -4.35 8.23 -8.55
C GLU A 217 -4.44 8.76 -7.10
N ASN A 218 -5.51 8.52 -6.32
CA ASN A 218 -5.68 9.19 -4.99
C ASN A 218 -6.56 8.50 -3.91
N ALA A 219 -7.46 7.56 -4.20
CA ALA A 219 -8.54 7.09 -3.31
C ALA A 219 -8.23 5.84 -2.45
N VAL A 220 -7.49 4.86 -2.96
CA VAL A 220 -7.09 3.65 -2.21
C VAL A 220 -5.99 4.00 -1.20
N LEU A 221 -5.18 5.03 -1.50
CA LEU A 221 -4.01 5.40 -0.70
C LEU A 221 -4.26 6.37 0.44
N THR A 222 -5.37 7.11 0.44
CA THR A 222 -5.64 8.13 1.46
C THR A 222 -6.28 7.59 2.75
N SER A 223 -6.77 6.34 2.75
CA SER A 223 -7.39 5.74 3.94
C SER A 223 -6.98 4.30 4.25
N ARG A 224 -6.27 3.59 3.35
CA ARG A 224 -5.98 2.15 3.51
C ARG A 224 -4.50 1.90 3.81
N ALA A 225 -4.27 1.44 5.05
CA ALA A 225 -3.03 0.96 5.66
C ALA A 225 -1.82 1.91 5.60
N LEU A 226 -1.72 2.79 6.60
CA LEU A 226 -0.46 3.48 6.97
C LEU A 226 0.73 2.48 7.05
N ALA A 227 0.48 1.21 7.40
CA ALA A 227 1.43 0.11 7.32
C ALA A 227 2.06 -0.10 5.91
N LEU A 228 1.27 -0.06 4.83
CA LEU A 228 1.77 -0.17 3.45
C LEU A 228 2.63 1.02 3.07
N VAL A 229 2.24 2.22 3.50
CA VAL A 229 3.04 3.44 3.31
C VAL A 229 4.36 3.31 4.05
N VAL A 230 4.35 2.78 5.27
CA VAL A 230 5.58 2.49 6.00
C VAL A 230 6.43 1.49 5.22
N PHE A 231 5.92 0.33 4.80
CA PHE A 231 6.68 -0.62 3.98
C PHE A 231 7.24 0.01 2.70
N ALA A 232 6.45 0.79 1.97
CA ALA A 232 6.93 1.47 0.77
C ALA A 232 8.03 2.51 1.07
N ARG A 233 7.89 3.24 2.19
CA ARG A 233 8.89 4.20 2.67
C ARG A 233 10.18 3.48 3.09
N TRP A 234 10.08 2.27 3.64
CA TRP A 234 11.25 1.43 3.91
C TRP A 234 12.06 1.14 2.65
N PHE A 235 11.41 0.74 1.55
CA PHE A 235 12.12 0.52 0.29
C PHE A 235 12.75 1.81 -0.29
N ARG A 236 12.28 2.99 0.16
CA ARG A 236 12.82 4.29 -0.23
C ARG A 236 13.88 4.87 0.71
N GLU A 237 13.84 4.61 2.01
CA GLU A 237 14.73 5.29 2.98
C GLU A 237 16.05 4.56 3.21
N PHE A 238 16.12 3.27 2.90
CA PHE A 238 17.36 2.50 3.03
C PHE A 238 18.26 2.59 1.77
N THR A 239 18.13 3.66 0.98
CA THR A 239 18.67 3.81 -0.38
C THR A 239 19.79 4.83 -0.51
N ASP A 240 20.70 4.89 0.46
CA ASP A 240 22.06 5.37 0.15
C ASP A 240 22.84 4.32 -0.66
N THR A 241 22.34 3.07 -0.72
CA THR A 241 22.92 1.98 -1.53
C THR A 241 22.03 1.64 -2.72
N LYS A 242 22.66 1.36 -3.87
CA LYS A 242 21.99 0.99 -5.15
C LYS A 242 21.23 -0.35 -5.09
N GLU A 243 21.28 -1.06 -3.97
CA GLU A 243 20.93 -2.49 -3.87
C GLU A 243 19.53 -2.78 -3.31
N ALA A 244 18.84 -1.80 -2.70
CA ALA A 244 17.61 -2.07 -1.95
C ALA A 244 16.40 -2.54 -2.79
N TRP A 245 16.20 -1.95 -3.97
CA TRP A 245 15.13 -2.34 -4.89
C TRP A 245 15.42 -3.67 -5.61
N PRO A 246 16.65 -3.91 -6.12
CA PRO A 246 17.05 -5.23 -6.58
C PRO A 246 16.78 -6.33 -5.54
N ASP A 247 17.19 -6.11 -4.27
CA ASP A 247 16.95 -7.07 -3.18
C ASP A 247 15.46 -7.32 -2.94
N PHE A 248 14.64 -6.26 -2.96
CA PHE A 248 13.19 -6.40 -2.82
C PHE A 248 12.63 -7.26 -3.95
N LEU A 249 12.95 -6.95 -5.20
CA LEU A 249 12.45 -7.66 -6.36
C LEU A 249 12.87 -9.14 -6.33
N ASP A 250 14.14 -9.42 -6.03
CA ASP A 250 14.67 -10.77 -5.93
C ASP A 250 13.97 -11.58 -4.83
N VAL A 251 13.83 -11.03 -3.62
CA VAL A 251 13.11 -11.70 -2.53
C VAL A 251 11.63 -11.92 -2.88
N THR A 252 11.00 -10.93 -3.50
CA THR A 252 9.60 -10.97 -3.93
C THR A 252 9.38 -12.10 -4.94
N LEU A 253 10.18 -12.14 -5.99
CA LEU A 253 10.06 -13.13 -7.06
C LEU A 253 10.37 -14.55 -6.55
N ARG A 254 11.43 -14.70 -5.75
CA ARG A 254 11.76 -15.98 -5.11
C ARG A 254 10.62 -16.48 -4.22
N LYS A 255 9.98 -15.60 -3.45
CA LYS A 255 8.78 -15.99 -2.69
C LYS A 255 7.58 -16.29 -3.55
N GLY A 256 7.37 -15.56 -4.65
CA GLY A 256 6.37 -15.93 -5.64
C GLY A 256 6.61 -17.31 -6.24
N GLN A 257 7.87 -17.75 -6.33
CA GLN A 257 8.22 -19.08 -6.86
C GLN A 257 7.81 -20.19 -5.87
N GLU A 258 8.05 -19.95 -4.58
CA GLU A 258 7.68 -20.90 -3.51
C GLU A 258 6.16 -20.98 -3.33
N ASP A 259 5.47 -19.83 -3.37
CA ASP A 259 4.04 -19.73 -3.04
C ASP A 259 3.13 -19.79 -4.28
N GLY A 260 3.69 -19.82 -5.50
CA GLY A 260 3.00 -19.84 -6.78
C GLY A 260 2.67 -18.45 -7.33
N PHE A 261 1.85 -17.68 -6.60
CA PHE A 261 1.72 -16.23 -6.77
C PHE A 261 1.85 -15.59 -5.41
N LEU A 262 2.28 -14.32 -5.39
CA LEU A 262 2.33 -13.58 -4.15
C LEU A 262 0.98 -13.00 -3.77
N ASN A 263 0.86 -12.75 -2.48
CA ASN A 263 -0.21 -11.95 -1.93
C ASN A 263 -0.26 -10.57 -2.63
N PRO A 264 -1.44 -10.09 -3.07
CA PRO A 264 -1.54 -8.82 -3.79
C PRO A 264 -1.05 -7.59 -3.03
N THR A 265 -0.85 -7.69 -1.71
CA THR A 265 -0.16 -6.70 -0.87
C THR A 265 1.16 -6.21 -1.46
N TRP A 266 1.97 -7.11 -2.05
CA TRP A 266 3.27 -6.75 -2.63
C TRP A 266 3.14 -5.77 -3.80
N VAL A 267 2.09 -5.92 -4.61
CA VAL A 267 1.76 -5.00 -5.70
C VAL A 267 1.52 -3.60 -5.18
N TYR A 268 0.80 -3.46 -4.07
CA TYR A 268 0.51 -2.16 -3.45
C TYR A 268 1.74 -1.54 -2.80
N VAL A 269 2.54 -2.33 -2.08
CA VAL A 269 3.79 -1.83 -1.49
C VAL A 269 4.71 -1.29 -2.58
N PHE A 270 4.87 -2.05 -3.67
CA PHE A 270 5.69 -1.63 -4.81
C PHE A 270 5.12 -0.38 -5.49
N SER A 271 3.80 -0.33 -5.73
CA SER A 271 3.16 0.82 -6.39
C SER A 271 3.30 2.12 -5.58
N ILE A 272 3.09 2.06 -4.26
CA ILE A 272 3.32 3.20 -3.35
C ILE A 272 4.79 3.62 -3.36
N GLY A 273 5.69 2.63 -3.42
CA GLY A 273 7.12 2.82 -3.56
C GLY A 273 7.44 3.68 -4.78
N CYS A 274 7.07 3.20 -5.96
CA CYS A 274 7.26 3.87 -7.25
C CYS A 274 6.60 5.25 -7.29
N LYS A 275 5.37 5.38 -6.79
CA LYS A 275 4.63 6.66 -6.79
C LYS A 275 5.36 7.76 -6.03
N GLY A 276 6.06 7.43 -4.95
CA GLY A 276 6.80 8.45 -4.20
C GLY A 276 8.27 8.58 -4.57
N LEU A 277 8.73 7.93 -5.66
CA LEU A 277 9.93 8.33 -6.37
C LEU A 277 9.61 9.67 -7.06
N GLY A 278 9.74 10.77 -6.33
CA GLY A 278 9.50 12.11 -6.87
C GLY A 278 10.53 12.48 -7.94
N GLN A 279 10.43 13.70 -8.48
CA GLN A 279 11.37 14.22 -9.50
C GLN A 279 12.75 14.62 -8.95
N THR A 280 13.22 13.95 -7.89
CA THR A 280 14.56 14.17 -7.34
C THR A 280 15.60 13.37 -8.12
N GLU A 281 16.86 13.84 -8.15
CA GLU A 281 17.96 13.10 -8.79
C GLU A 281 18.08 11.67 -8.27
N GLN A 282 17.93 11.49 -6.96
CA GLN A 282 17.93 10.15 -6.33
C GLN A 282 16.73 9.30 -6.77
N GLY A 283 15.56 9.91 -7.01
CA GLY A 283 14.38 9.24 -7.54
C GLY A 283 14.61 8.69 -8.96
N VAL A 284 15.26 9.47 -9.83
CA VAL A 284 15.64 9.03 -11.19
C VAL A 284 16.59 7.84 -11.12
N VAL A 285 17.64 7.92 -10.32
CA VAL A 285 18.63 6.83 -10.17
C VAL A 285 17.98 5.53 -9.71
N GLN A 286 17.06 5.62 -8.74
CA GLN A 286 16.30 4.44 -8.27
C GLN A 286 15.37 3.89 -9.33
N ALA A 287 14.64 4.75 -10.05
CA ALA A 287 13.75 4.32 -11.12
C ALA A 287 14.53 3.58 -12.23
N VAL A 288 15.72 4.07 -12.60
CA VAL A 288 16.61 3.37 -13.54
C VAL A 288 17.07 2.02 -12.98
N ALA A 289 17.50 1.96 -11.72
CA ALA A 289 17.94 0.71 -11.09
C ALA A 289 16.83 -0.35 -11.00
N ILE A 290 15.59 0.08 -10.70
CA ILE A 290 14.40 -0.79 -10.71
C ILE A 290 14.19 -1.35 -12.12
N MET A 291 14.18 -0.49 -13.15
CA MET A 291 13.95 -0.91 -14.52
C MET A 291 15.03 -1.85 -15.06
N ASP A 292 16.30 -1.58 -14.74
CA ASP A 292 17.43 -2.44 -15.10
C ASP A 292 17.32 -3.82 -14.43
N SER A 293 17.01 -3.84 -13.13
CA SER A 293 16.80 -5.09 -12.39
C SER A 293 15.67 -5.92 -12.99
N LEU A 294 14.53 -5.29 -13.29
CA LEU A 294 13.38 -5.96 -13.90
C LEU A 294 13.69 -6.48 -15.31
N ALA A 295 14.48 -5.75 -16.11
CA ALA A 295 14.92 -6.20 -17.42
C ALA A 295 15.84 -7.43 -17.32
N ASN A 296 16.77 -7.42 -16.37
CA ASN A 296 17.67 -8.54 -16.11
C ASN A 296 16.89 -9.79 -15.65
N ILE A 297 15.99 -9.62 -14.68
CA ILE A 297 15.09 -10.68 -14.19
C ILE A 297 14.26 -11.28 -15.33
N LEU A 298 13.62 -10.44 -16.16
CA LEU A 298 12.82 -10.91 -17.30
C LEU A 298 13.68 -11.71 -18.28
N THR A 299 14.87 -11.21 -18.61
CA THR A 299 15.79 -11.88 -19.53
C THR A 299 16.26 -13.21 -18.97
N GLU A 300 16.60 -13.26 -17.69
CA GLU A 300 17.00 -14.48 -16.99
C GLU A 300 15.89 -15.54 -17.04
N HIS A 301 14.67 -15.21 -16.60
CA HIS A 301 13.56 -16.16 -16.58
C HIS A 301 13.08 -16.57 -17.97
N LEU A 302 13.17 -15.68 -18.98
CA LEU A 302 12.91 -16.07 -20.37
C LEU A 302 13.99 -17.02 -20.90
N SER A 303 15.25 -16.81 -20.53
CA SER A 303 16.39 -17.60 -21.01
C SER A 303 16.51 -18.98 -20.35
N ASN A 304 15.97 -19.12 -19.13
CA ASN A 304 15.92 -20.38 -18.42
C ASN A 304 14.99 -21.34 -19.17
N ASN A 305 15.58 -22.37 -19.80
CA ASN A 305 14.92 -23.35 -20.67
C ASN A 305 13.97 -24.32 -19.95
N SER A 306 13.33 -23.94 -18.86
CA SER A 306 12.57 -24.89 -18.06
C SER A 306 11.15 -25.08 -18.63
N GLN A 307 10.75 -26.34 -18.80
CA GLN A 307 9.38 -26.77 -19.10
C GLN A 307 8.40 -26.52 -17.93
N ASN A 308 8.76 -25.69 -16.94
CA ASN A 308 7.99 -25.53 -15.73
C ASN A 308 7.13 -24.26 -15.77
N ASN A 309 5.85 -24.41 -15.47
CA ASN A 309 4.88 -23.31 -15.29
C ASN A 309 5.34 -22.22 -14.29
N ASN A 310 6.34 -22.48 -13.46
CA ASN A 310 6.85 -21.53 -12.47
C ASN A 310 7.58 -20.35 -13.13
N ASP A 311 8.27 -20.54 -14.27
CA ASP A 311 8.99 -19.45 -14.94
C ASP A 311 8.02 -18.45 -15.58
N THR A 312 6.92 -18.93 -16.16
CA THR A 312 5.84 -18.09 -16.70
C THR A 312 5.27 -17.16 -15.63
N ARG A 313 5.08 -17.64 -14.39
CA ARG A 313 4.56 -16.80 -13.29
C ARG A 313 5.53 -15.71 -12.89
N GLN A 314 6.83 -16.01 -12.84
CA GLN A 314 7.86 -15.00 -12.55
C GLN A 314 7.91 -13.93 -13.63
N ILE A 315 7.79 -14.31 -14.90
CA ILE A 315 7.71 -13.37 -16.02
C ILE A 315 6.46 -12.49 -15.87
N ILE A 316 5.30 -13.05 -15.51
CA ILE A 316 4.07 -12.28 -15.25
C ILE A 316 4.25 -11.28 -14.09
N MET A 317 4.86 -11.71 -12.99
CA MET A 317 5.12 -10.86 -11.83
C MET A 317 6.08 -9.71 -12.19
N ALA A 318 7.19 -10.02 -12.85
CA ALA A 318 8.16 -9.02 -13.29
C ALA A 318 7.54 -8.04 -14.30
N LEU A 319 6.75 -8.52 -15.26
CA LEU A 319 6.02 -7.67 -16.22
C LEU A 319 5.00 -6.77 -15.51
N THR A 320 4.33 -7.28 -14.48
CA THR A 320 3.41 -6.49 -13.64
C THR A 320 4.16 -5.34 -12.96
N PHE A 321 5.32 -5.62 -12.37
CA PHE A 321 6.15 -4.59 -11.74
C PHE A 321 6.70 -3.59 -12.75
N VAL A 322 7.08 -4.01 -13.96
CA VAL A 322 7.47 -3.07 -15.02
C VAL A 322 6.34 -2.10 -15.34
N GLN A 323 5.12 -2.62 -15.54
CA GLN A 323 3.97 -1.77 -15.87
C GLN A 323 3.64 -0.79 -14.75
N ILE A 324 3.78 -1.20 -13.48
CA ILE A 324 3.59 -0.31 -12.34
C ILE A 324 4.71 0.73 -12.25
N ALA A 325 5.97 0.32 -12.41
CA ALA A 325 7.11 1.21 -12.37
C ALA A 325 6.96 2.29 -13.45
N LEU A 326 6.79 1.90 -14.70
CA LEU A 326 6.66 2.83 -15.83
C LEU A 326 5.39 3.69 -15.76
N TYR A 327 4.32 3.23 -15.10
CA TYR A 327 3.14 4.06 -14.89
C TYR A 327 3.45 5.27 -14.00
N TYR A 328 4.23 5.07 -12.94
CA TYR A 328 4.55 6.14 -11.98
C TYR A 328 5.85 6.90 -12.30
N THR A 329 6.82 6.25 -12.92
CA THR A 329 8.16 6.81 -13.18
C THR A 329 8.45 7.03 -14.66
N GLY A 330 7.52 6.69 -15.57
CA GLY A 330 7.76 6.81 -17.01
C GLY A 330 8.08 8.23 -17.46
N ASP A 331 7.33 9.22 -16.97
CA ASP A 331 7.60 10.64 -17.26
C ASP A 331 8.94 11.10 -16.68
N LEU A 332 9.29 10.59 -15.49
CA LEU A 332 10.57 10.87 -14.83
C LEU A 332 11.75 10.34 -15.65
N LEU A 333 11.57 9.17 -16.29
CA LEU A 333 12.58 8.49 -17.11
C LEU A 333 12.55 8.94 -18.58
N GLY A 334 11.53 9.69 -19.01
CA GLY A 334 11.26 9.94 -20.43
C GLY A 334 10.93 8.66 -21.23
N LEU A 335 10.53 7.59 -20.54
CA LEU A 335 10.33 6.25 -21.07
C LEU A 335 8.92 5.78 -20.76
N ASP A 336 8.07 5.72 -21.79
CA ASP A 336 6.74 5.14 -21.68
C ASP A 336 6.76 3.61 -21.91
N TYR A 337 5.67 2.95 -21.54
CA TYR A 337 5.55 1.49 -21.70
C TYR A 337 5.64 1.03 -23.16
N VAL A 338 5.20 1.84 -24.11
CA VAL A 338 5.25 1.48 -25.54
C VAL A 338 6.71 1.40 -25.99
N LYS A 339 7.49 2.44 -25.73
CA LYS A 339 8.92 2.51 -26.05
C LYS A 339 9.69 1.38 -25.35
N TRP A 340 9.44 1.17 -24.06
CA TRP A 340 10.09 0.09 -23.32
C TRP A 340 9.76 -1.29 -23.91
N PHE A 341 8.47 -1.57 -24.17
CA PHE A 341 8.03 -2.85 -24.72
C PHE A 341 8.63 -3.12 -26.10
N GLN A 342 8.62 -2.11 -26.97
CA GLN A 342 9.23 -2.22 -28.30
C GLN A 342 10.74 -2.47 -28.20
N SER A 343 11.43 -1.73 -27.34
CA SER A 343 12.86 -1.92 -27.09
C SER A 343 13.18 -3.33 -26.59
N MET A 344 12.42 -3.82 -25.62
CA MET A 344 12.70 -5.11 -24.96
C MET A 344 12.33 -6.33 -25.79
N PHE A 345 11.27 -6.26 -26.62
CA PHE A 345 10.71 -7.47 -27.24
C PHE A 345 10.62 -7.42 -28.76
N VAL A 346 10.70 -6.24 -29.38
CA VAL A 346 10.39 -6.08 -30.82
C VAL A 346 11.60 -5.61 -31.62
N HIS A 347 12.37 -4.65 -31.11
CA HIS A 347 13.49 -4.07 -31.83
C HIS A 347 14.62 -5.10 -32.00
N PRO A 348 15.06 -5.42 -33.24
CA PRO A 348 16.03 -6.49 -33.48
C PRO A 348 17.38 -6.30 -32.79
N GLU A 349 17.79 -5.05 -32.55
CA GLU A 349 19.09 -4.71 -31.95
C GLU A 349 19.09 -4.81 -30.42
N THR A 350 17.92 -4.69 -29.79
CA THR A 350 17.79 -4.55 -28.33
C THR A 350 16.89 -5.59 -27.70
N THR A 351 16.23 -6.43 -28.50
CA THR A 351 15.30 -7.45 -28.00
C THR A 351 16.02 -8.45 -27.12
N CYS A 352 15.43 -8.77 -25.96
CA CYS A 352 15.92 -9.84 -25.10
C CYS A 352 15.55 -11.23 -25.63
N LEU A 353 14.67 -11.33 -26.63
CA LEU A 353 14.20 -12.59 -27.22
C LEU A 353 15.22 -13.16 -28.20
N SER A 354 16.35 -13.63 -27.66
CA SER A 354 17.49 -14.12 -28.44
C SER A 354 17.29 -15.51 -29.08
N SER A 355 16.22 -16.23 -28.72
CA SER A 355 15.89 -17.55 -29.27
C SER A 355 14.40 -17.74 -29.51
N GLU A 356 14.05 -18.68 -30.40
CA GLU A 356 12.66 -19.08 -30.66
C GLU A 356 11.96 -19.60 -29.40
N THR A 357 12.69 -20.32 -28.54
CA THR A 357 12.17 -20.81 -27.25
C THR A 357 11.74 -19.67 -26.33
N MET A 358 12.59 -18.66 -26.16
CA MET A 358 12.26 -17.45 -25.37
C MET A 358 11.01 -16.76 -25.95
N GLY A 359 10.97 -16.65 -27.28
CA GLY A 359 9.83 -16.12 -28.00
C GLY A 359 8.52 -16.87 -27.72
N ARG A 360 8.54 -18.20 -27.76
CA ARG A 360 7.38 -19.05 -27.48
C ARG A 360 6.89 -18.89 -26.04
N ILE A 361 7.80 -18.93 -25.06
CA ILE A 361 7.46 -18.74 -23.64
C ILE A 361 6.84 -17.36 -23.42
N TRP A 362 7.40 -16.33 -24.05
CA TRP A 362 6.87 -14.98 -23.98
C TRP A 362 5.45 -14.87 -24.55
N ILE A 363 5.16 -15.49 -25.70
CA ILE A 363 3.80 -15.50 -26.26
C ILE A 363 2.83 -16.27 -25.36
N GLU A 364 3.24 -17.39 -24.78
CA GLU A 364 2.43 -18.14 -23.81
C GLU A 364 2.07 -17.29 -22.58
N VAL A 365 3.04 -16.51 -22.07
CA VAL A 365 2.79 -15.53 -21.00
C VAL A 365 1.75 -14.51 -21.43
N LEU A 366 1.90 -13.91 -22.61
CA LEU A 366 0.96 -12.90 -23.09
C LEU A 366 -0.46 -13.47 -23.29
N GLU A 367 -0.59 -14.70 -23.78
CA GLU A 367 -1.87 -15.40 -23.92
C GLU A 367 -2.58 -15.58 -22.57
N GLN A 368 -1.84 -15.94 -21.51
CA GLN A 368 -2.39 -16.06 -20.15
C GLN A 368 -2.90 -14.73 -19.58
N LEU A 369 -2.35 -13.60 -20.06
CA LEU A 369 -2.72 -12.26 -19.59
C LEU A 369 -3.96 -11.69 -20.30
N ILE A 370 -4.36 -12.21 -21.47
CA ILE A 370 -5.50 -11.72 -22.27
C ILE A 370 -6.78 -11.52 -21.44
N PRO A 371 -7.22 -12.46 -20.58
CA PRO A 371 -8.48 -12.31 -19.85
C PRO A 371 -8.48 -11.11 -18.88
N TYR A 372 -7.29 -10.75 -18.39
CA TYR A 372 -7.09 -9.84 -17.25
C TYR A 372 -6.55 -8.47 -17.65
N ASP A 373 -5.81 -8.38 -18.76
CA ASP A 373 -5.16 -7.14 -19.16
C ASP A 373 -6.15 -6.05 -19.59
N MET A 374 -5.76 -4.80 -19.29
CA MET A 374 -6.54 -3.63 -19.66
C MET A 374 -6.57 -3.47 -21.19
N PRO A 375 -7.64 -2.90 -21.76
CA PRO A 375 -7.75 -2.72 -23.21
C PRO A 375 -6.57 -1.97 -23.84
N ALA A 376 -5.99 -0.99 -23.12
CA ALA A 376 -4.85 -0.23 -23.60
C ALA A 376 -3.59 -1.11 -23.72
N LEU A 377 -3.31 -1.98 -22.74
CA LEU A 377 -2.18 -2.91 -22.79
C LEU A 377 -2.33 -3.87 -23.96
N LEU A 378 -3.51 -4.46 -24.13
CA LEU A 378 -3.80 -5.35 -25.27
C LEU A 378 -3.61 -4.64 -26.61
N GLN A 379 -4.01 -3.38 -26.74
CA GLN A 379 -3.77 -2.58 -27.94
C GLN A 379 -2.28 -2.33 -28.18
N ILE A 380 -1.50 -2.02 -27.14
CA ILE A 380 -0.05 -1.82 -27.24
C ILE A 380 0.62 -3.11 -27.72
N HIS A 381 0.37 -4.23 -27.06
CA HIS A 381 0.97 -5.53 -27.40
C HIS A 381 0.57 -5.96 -28.81
N SER A 382 -0.73 -5.93 -29.13
CA SER A 382 -1.23 -6.33 -30.44
C SER A 382 -0.60 -5.52 -31.57
N LYS A 383 -0.46 -4.21 -31.37
CA LYS A 383 0.12 -3.31 -32.37
C LYS A 383 1.63 -3.51 -32.50
N ALA A 384 2.34 -3.61 -31.38
CA ALA A 384 3.80 -3.77 -31.37
C ALA A 384 4.24 -5.11 -31.99
N LEU A 385 3.46 -6.18 -31.79
CA LEU A 385 3.74 -7.50 -32.33
C LEU A 385 3.21 -7.72 -33.75
N THR A 386 2.39 -6.81 -34.29
CA THR A 386 1.88 -6.94 -35.66
C THR A 386 3.04 -6.87 -36.66
N GLY A 387 3.25 -7.95 -37.42
CA GLY A 387 4.33 -8.04 -38.40
C GLY A 387 5.69 -8.35 -37.79
N HIS A 388 5.73 -8.90 -36.56
CA HIS A 388 6.99 -9.37 -35.97
C HIS A 388 7.66 -10.40 -36.90
N PRO A 389 8.94 -10.22 -37.26
CA PRO A 389 9.56 -10.98 -38.36
C PRO A 389 9.81 -12.46 -38.03
N THR A 390 9.98 -12.79 -36.75
CA THR A 390 10.48 -14.11 -36.31
C THR A 390 9.57 -14.85 -35.34
N LEU A 391 8.57 -14.18 -34.75
CA LEU A 391 7.71 -14.78 -33.72
C LEU A 391 6.37 -15.17 -34.32
N SER A 392 5.93 -16.40 -34.03
CA SER A 392 4.58 -16.84 -34.37
C SER A 392 3.57 -16.23 -33.40
N VAL A 393 3.03 -15.06 -33.76
CA VAL A 393 2.11 -14.27 -32.91
C VAL A 393 0.66 -14.33 -33.37
N HIS A 394 0.36 -15.05 -34.44
CA HIS A 394 -0.95 -14.98 -35.11
C HIS A 394 -2.12 -15.40 -34.21
N ALA A 395 -1.96 -16.46 -33.42
CA ALA A 395 -2.98 -16.94 -32.48
C ALA A 395 -3.27 -15.88 -31.41
N TYR A 396 -2.22 -15.48 -30.68
CA TYR A 396 -2.27 -14.37 -29.73
C TYR A 396 -2.93 -13.10 -30.28
N LEU A 397 -2.54 -12.65 -31.49
CA LEU A 397 -3.12 -11.46 -32.11
C LEU A 397 -4.62 -11.62 -32.40
N GLY A 398 -5.07 -12.82 -32.77
CA GLY A 398 -6.49 -13.12 -32.95
C GLY A 398 -7.26 -12.97 -31.64
N ASP A 399 -6.78 -13.61 -30.58
CA ASP A 399 -7.42 -13.65 -29.27
C ASP A 399 -7.40 -12.28 -28.58
N ALA A 400 -6.28 -11.56 -28.64
CA ALA A 400 -6.15 -10.23 -28.08
C ALA A 400 -7.10 -9.23 -28.78
N LYS A 401 -7.22 -9.30 -30.12
CA LYS A 401 -8.17 -8.46 -30.87
C LYS A 401 -9.62 -8.80 -30.56
N ALA A 402 -9.96 -10.08 -30.46
CA ALA A 402 -11.29 -10.52 -30.04
C ALA A 402 -11.61 -9.96 -28.64
N ARG A 403 -10.66 -10.06 -27.72
CA ARG A 403 -10.81 -9.51 -26.37
C ARG A 403 -10.98 -7.99 -26.34
N ILE A 404 -10.21 -7.24 -27.12
CA ILE A 404 -10.37 -5.78 -27.24
C ILE A 404 -11.80 -5.42 -27.71
N LEU A 405 -12.32 -6.16 -28.69
CA LEU A 405 -13.69 -5.99 -29.20
C LEU A 405 -14.74 -6.35 -28.14
N GLU A 406 -14.55 -7.45 -27.41
CA GLU A 406 -15.41 -7.85 -26.29
C GLU A 406 -15.47 -6.78 -25.19
N LEU A 407 -14.37 -6.08 -24.94
CA LEU A 407 -14.28 -4.98 -23.99
C LEU A 407 -14.87 -3.67 -24.53
N GLY A 408 -15.30 -3.63 -25.80
CA GLY A 408 -15.99 -2.52 -26.43
C GLY A 408 -15.07 -1.49 -27.11
N PHE A 409 -13.80 -1.83 -27.32
CA PHE A 409 -12.81 -0.96 -27.94
C PHE A 409 -12.50 -1.40 -29.37
N ASP A 410 -11.87 -0.50 -30.13
CA ASP A 410 -11.45 -0.81 -31.50
C ASP A 410 -10.09 -1.49 -31.51
N SER A 411 -10.02 -2.67 -32.13
CA SER A 411 -8.80 -3.44 -32.33
C SER A 411 -7.93 -2.93 -33.48
N SER A 412 -8.43 -2.01 -34.32
CA SER A 412 -7.78 -1.46 -35.51
C SER A 412 -7.12 -0.08 -35.30
N ALA A 413 -6.99 0.35 -34.04
CA ALA A 413 -6.43 1.65 -33.69
C ALA A 413 -5.06 1.92 -34.36
N ARG A 414 -5.01 2.95 -35.20
CA ARG A 414 -3.79 3.33 -35.94
C ARG A 414 -2.72 3.97 -35.06
N ARG A 415 -3.06 4.46 -33.88
CA ARG A 415 -2.12 5.07 -32.91
C ARG A 415 -1.94 4.13 -31.70
N TYR A 416 -0.81 4.27 -31.01
CA TYR A 416 -0.66 3.68 -29.69
C TYR A 416 -1.49 4.47 -28.66
N PRO A 417 -1.99 3.80 -27.60
CA PRO A 417 -2.48 4.47 -26.40
C PRO A 417 -1.47 5.47 -25.85
N THR A 418 -1.97 6.58 -25.30
CA THR A 418 -1.13 7.59 -24.64
C THR A 418 -0.75 7.20 -23.22
N SER A 419 -1.44 6.22 -22.62
CA SER A 419 -1.09 5.61 -21.33
C SER A 419 -1.57 4.16 -21.26
N MET A 420 -1.10 3.41 -20.25
CA MET A 420 -1.50 2.02 -20.01
C MET A 420 -2.94 1.85 -19.51
N ILE A 421 -3.62 2.94 -19.16
CA ILE A 421 -5.01 2.94 -18.64
C ILE A 421 -6.00 3.58 -19.61
N HIS A 422 -5.53 4.29 -20.63
CA HIS A 422 -6.36 5.02 -21.59
C HIS A 422 -6.26 4.41 -22.99
N PRO A 423 -7.14 3.45 -23.34
CA PRO A 423 -7.11 2.84 -24.66
C PRO A 423 -7.45 3.85 -25.75
N VAL A 424 -6.93 3.60 -26.96
CA VAL A 424 -7.33 4.36 -28.14
C VAL A 424 -8.75 3.98 -28.51
N VAL A 425 -9.58 5.01 -28.62
CA VAL A 425 -10.92 4.91 -29.17
C VAL A 425 -10.82 5.30 -30.65
N SER A 426 -11.30 4.45 -31.56
CA SER A 426 -11.14 4.74 -32.99
C SER A 426 -11.92 5.95 -33.45
N SER A 427 -11.27 6.75 -34.30
CA SER A 427 -11.88 7.92 -34.92
C SER A 427 -12.90 7.56 -36.01
N GLU A 428 -12.85 6.34 -36.56
CA GLU A 428 -13.83 5.88 -37.56
C GLU A 428 -15.19 5.55 -36.92
N ARG A 429 -15.25 5.44 -35.59
CA ARG A 429 -16.51 5.43 -34.80
C ARG A 429 -16.77 6.75 -34.05
N THR A 430 -15.94 7.77 -34.27
CA THR A 430 -16.19 9.16 -33.79
C THR A 430 -16.86 10.03 -34.86
N GLY A 431 -17.35 9.45 -35.96
CA GLY A 431 -18.09 10.17 -37.00
C GLY A 431 -19.30 10.97 -36.49
N GLN A 432 -19.79 10.69 -35.27
CA GLN A 432 -20.69 11.56 -34.51
C GLN A 432 -20.44 11.41 -33.00
N ARG A 433 -19.22 11.65 -32.52
CA ARG A 433 -19.05 11.94 -31.08
C ARG A 433 -19.19 13.45 -30.91
N GLU A 434 -20.43 13.91 -30.88
CA GLU A 434 -20.74 15.28 -30.46
C GLU A 434 -20.00 15.54 -29.14
N ASP A 435 -19.24 16.64 -29.09
CA ASP A 435 -18.58 17.10 -27.88
C ASP A 435 -19.61 17.07 -26.75
N LEU A 436 -19.25 16.54 -25.58
CA LEU A 436 -20.16 16.46 -24.44
C LEU A 436 -20.74 17.84 -24.12
N GLN A 437 -19.94 18.89 -24.33
CA GLN A 437 -20.40 20.26 -24.27
C GLN A 437 -21.51 20.55 -25.31
N SER A 438 -21.31 20.18 -26.57
CA SER A 438 -22.31 20.36 -27.64
C SER A 438 -23.61 19.59 -27.41
N LEU A 439 -23.55 18.38 -26.86
CA LEU A 439 -24.74 17.60 -26.46
C LEU A 439 -25.53 18.30 -25.35
N ILE A 440 -24.82 18.88 -24.39
CA ILE A 440 -25.42 19.59 -23.26
C ILE A 440 -25.96 20.95 -23.73
N GLU A 441 -25.29 21.63 -24.65
CA GLU A 441 -25.79 22.85 -25.31
C GLU A 441 -27.05 22.56 -26.14
N GLU A 442 -27.07 21.45 -26.88
CA GLU A 442 -28.25 21.02 -27.63
C GLU A 442 -29.41 20.68 -26.69
N PHE A 443 -29.15 19.94 -25.61
CA PHE A 443 -30.15 19.70 -24.57
C PHE A 443 -30.63 21.00 -23.92
N ALA A 444 -29.72 21.93 -23.64
CA ALA A 444 -30.05 23.22 -23.05
C ALA A 444 -31.01 24.02 -23.95
N ARG A 445 -30.79 23.96 -25.27
CA ARG A 445 -31.61 24.60 -26.31
C ARG A 445 -32.96 23.92 -26.53
N THR A 446 -32.98 22.59 -26.62
CA THR A 446 -34.17 21.82 -27.03
C THR A 446 -35.02 21.32 -25.87
N LYS A 447 -34.44 21.24 -24.66
CA LYS A 447 -35.03 20.61 -23.47
C LYS A 447 -35.42 19.14 -23.66
N THR A 448 -34.88 18.49 -24.69
CA THR A 448 -35.09 17.08 -25.01
C THR A 448 -33.76 16.36 -25.13
N ILE A 449 -33.69 15.10 -24.72
CA ILE A 449 -32.48 14.29 -24.89
C ILE A 449 -32.11 14.27 -26.39
N PRO A 450 -30.88 14.68 -26.76
CA PRO A 450 -30.43 14.64 -28.15
C PRO A 450 -30.68 13.26 -28.76
N ARG A 451 -31.19 13.25 -30.00
CA ARG A 451 -31.61 12.00 -30.66
C ARG A 451 -30.45 11.00 -30.78
N THR A 452 -29.27 11.51 -31.12
CA THR A 452 -28.00 10.75 -31.18
C THR A 452 -27.72 10.07 -29.84
N LEU A 453 -27.80 10.82 -28.74
CA LEU A 453 -27.59 10.30 -27.39
C LEU A 453 -28.65 9.27 -26.98
N TRP A 454 -29.91 9.47 -27.39
CA TRP A 454 -30.98 8.54 -27.11
C TRP A 454 -30.78 7.20 -27.85
N GLU A 455 -30.44 7.25 -29.14
CA GLU A 455 -30.12 6.09 -29.96
C GLU A 455 -28.91 5.33 -29.40
N ASP A 456 -27.84 6.03 -29.01
CA ASP A 456 -26.68 5.44 -28.36
C ASP A 456 -27.03 4.76 -27.01
N SER A 457 -27.98 5.31 -26.24
CA SER A 457 -28.45 4.68 -25.00
C SER A 457 -29.16 3.35 -25.20
N ILE A 458 -29.65 3.08 -26.41
CA ILE A 458 -30.38 1.85 -26.79
C ILE A 458 -29.42 0.89 -27.50
N PHE A 459 -28.83 1.33 -28.61
CA PHE A 459 -28.03 0.48 -29.49
C PHE A 459 -26.61 0.26 -28.96
N ARG A 460 -26.13 1.13 -28.06
CA ARG A 460 -24.78 1.06 -27.48
C ARG A 460 -24.84 1.09 -25.95
N ALA A 461 -25.78 0.34 -25.37
CA ALA A 461 -26.07 0.34 -23.94
C ALA A 461 -24.84 0.16 -23.02
N ARG A 462 -23.85 -0.65 -23.42
CA ARG A 462 -22.61 -0.84 -22.64
C ARG A 462 -21.69 0.37 -22.69
N TRP A 463 -21.47 0.98 -23.87
CA TRP A 463 -20.73 2.24 -24.01
C TRP A 463 -21.43 3.38 -23.26
N PHE A 464 -22.75 3.46 -23.37
CA PHE A 464 -23.54 4.47 -22.68
C PHE A 464 -23.30 4.39 -21.16
N LYS A 465 -23.35 3.18 -20.59
CA LYS A 465 -23.16 2.97 -19.15
C LYS A 465 -21.70 3.07 -18.67
N MET A 466 -20.74 2.56 -19.45
CA MET A 466 -19.34 2.43 -19.02
C MET A 466 -18.44 3.58 -19.47
N THR A 467 -18.89 4.39 -20.43
CA THR A 467 -18.07 5.45 -21.01
C THR A 467 -18.78 6.80 -20.96
N PHE A 468 -20.01 6.88 -21.47
CA PHE A 468 -20.73 8.16 -21.50
C PHE A 468 -21.16 8.63 -20.11
N LEU A 469 -21.82 7.78 -19.31
CA LEU A 469 -22.27 8.17 -17.97
C LEU A 469 -21.11 8.58 -17.04
N PRO A 470 -20.00 7.81 -16.92
CA PRO A 470 -18.86 8.25 -16.13
C PRO A 470 -18.28 9.59 -16.60
N ALA A 471 -18.14 9.77 -17.93
CA ALA A 471 -17.67 11.04 -18.49
C ALA A 471 -18.63 12.20 -18.24
N LEU A 472 -19.95 11.99 -18.36
CA LEU A 472 -20.96 12.99 -18.04
C LEU A 472 -20.89 13.38 -16.56
N PHE A 473 -20.71 12.42 -15.65
CA PHE A 473 -20.63 12.70 -14.22
C PHE A 473 -19.33 13.43 -13.84
N SER A 474 -18.19 13.03 -14.39
CA SER A 474 -16.90 13.67 -14.12
C SER A 474 -16.70 15.00 -14.85
N TRP A 475 -17.46 15.29 -15.90
CA TRP A 475 -17.32 16.53 -16.67
C TRP A 475 -17.70 17.77 -15.86
N THR A 476 -16.77 18.72 -15.75
CA THR A 476 -16.95 20.01 -15.07
C THR A 476 -17.29 21.11 -16.08
N PRO A 477 -18.52 21.63 -16.09
CA PRO A 477 -18.95 22.65 -17.04
C PRO A 477 -18.26 24.00 -16.79
N SER A 478 -17.99 24.75 -17.86
CA SER A 478 -17.35 26.08 -17.81
C SER A 478 -18.28 27.21 -17.35
N THR A 479 -19.61 27.01 -17.41
CA THR A 479 -20.62 28.03 -17.07
C THR A 479 -21.74 27.46 -16.21
N ALA A 480 -22.37 28.32 -15.39
CA ALA A 480 -23.48 27.96 -14.52
C ALA A 480 -24.71 27.43 -15.29
N THR A 481 -24.94 27.94 -16.50
CA THR A 481 -26.01 27.50 -17.40
C THR A 481 -25.81 26.08 -17.91
N LEU A 482 -24.57 25.71 -18.27
CA LEU A 482 -24.24 24.34 -18.68
C LEU A 482 -24.29 23.36 -17.50
N LEU A 483 -23.94 23.83 -16.29
CA LEU A 483 -24.11 23.04 -15.07
C LEU A 483 -25.58 22.73 -14.80
N GLN A 484 -26.47 23.72 -14.95
CA GLN A 484 -27.90 23.49 -14.81
C GLN A 484 -28.42 22.53 -15.89
N ALA A 485 -27.98 22.68 -17.14
CA ALA A 485 -28.36 21.79 -18.24
C ALA A 485 -27.89 20.35 -18.04
N LYS A 486 -26.65 20.14 -17.56
CA LYS A 486 -26.12 18.83 -17.17
C LYS A 486 -27.00 18.18 -16.10
N THR A 487 -27.33 18.89 -15.04
CA THR A 487 -28.16 18.37 -13.93
C THR A 487 -29.55 17.95 -14.42
N LEU A 488 -30.17 18.75 -15.29
CA LEU A 488 -31.46 18.45 -15.89
C LEU A 488 -31.40 17.26 -16.85
N LEU A 489 -30.34 17.13 -17.66
CA LEU A 489 -30.14 15.99 -18.54
C LEU A 489 -29.98 14.69 -17.75
N VAL A 490 -29.22 14.71 -16.66
CA VAL A 490 -29.06 13.56 -15.75
C VAL A 490 -30.39 13.16 -15.13
N ALA A 491 -31.19 14.14 -14.67
CA ALA A 491 -32.51 13.87 -14.12
C ALA A 491 -33.46 13.25 -15.17
N GLU A 492 -33.43 13.74 -16.41
CA GLU A 492 -34.26 13.21 -17.49
C GLU A 492 -33.85 11.78 -17.89
N LEU A 493 -32.55 11.51 -18.02
CA LEU A 493 -32.03 10.16 -18.27
C LEU A 493 -32.40 9.18 -17.16
N LYS A 494 -32.43 9.63 -15.90
CA LYS A 494 -32.90 8.85 -14.76
C LYS A 494 -34.40 8.56 -14.84
N ASN A 495 -35.22 9.57 -15.12
CA ASN A 495 -36.67 9.41 -15.29
C ASN A 495 -37.02 8.42 -16.41
N LYS A 496 -36.19 8.36 -17.46
CA LYS A 496 -36.31 7.40 -18.57
C LYS A 496 -35.68 6.03 -18.29
N GLY A 497 -35.19 5.77 -17.08
CA GLY A 497 -34.62 4.48 -16.67
C GLY A 497 -33.28 4.15 -17.32
N LYS A 498 -32.56 5.14 -17.87
CA LYS A 498 -31.27 4.92 -18.56
C LYS A 498 -30.08 4.89 -17.60
N ILE A 499 -30.24 5.46 -16.40
CA ILE A 499 -29.21 5.45 -15.34
C ILE A 499 -29.50 4.29 -14.37
N PRO A 500 -28.57 3.33 -14.20
CA PRO A 500 -28.71 2.26 -13.22
C PRO A 500 -28.82 2.80 -11.78
N LYS A 501 -29.65 2.17 -10.94
CA LYS A 501 -29.91 2.62 -9.55
C LYS A 501 -28.66 2.66 -8.65
N ASN A 502 -27.63 1.91 -9.01
CA ASN A 502 -26.36 1.78 -8.27
C ASN A 502 -25.27 2.78 -8.72
N LEU A 503 -25.57 3.67 -9.68
CA LEU A 503 -24.61 4.63 -10.27
C LEU A 503 -24.88 6.08 -9.87
N TYR A 504 -25.82 6.31 -8.94
CA TYR A 504 -26.24 7.64 -8.48
C TYR A 504 -25.95 7.81 -6.99
#